data_AF-A0A5K0WZ85-F1
#
_entry.id   AF-A0A5K0WZ85-F1
#
_cell.length_a   1.000
_cell.length_b   1.000
_cell.length_c   1.000
_cell.angle_alpha   90.00
_cell.angle_beta   90.00
_cell.angle_gamma   90.00
#
_symmetry.space_group_name_H-M   'P 1'
#
loop_
_entity.id
_entity.type
_entity.pdbx_description
1 polymer ?
#
loop_
_entity_poly.entity_id
_entity_poly.type
_entity_poly.pdbx_seq_one_letter_code
_entity_poly.pdbx_strand_id
1 'polypeptide(L)' 'ELEKIEIEGEDLYLPTAPNKLVRGIQLDSGIPLQSAAKVPIMITFNVIDRDGNPDDIKPQACIFK' A
#
# COMPACT_ATOMS: atom_id res chain seq x y z
N GLU A 1 17.08 0.69 -0.41
CA GLU A 1 16.07 -0.09 0.34
C GLU A 1 14.77 0.68 0.39
N LEU A 2 13.66 0.03 0.04
CA LEU A 2 12.32 0.63 0.00
C LEU A 2 11.74 0.89 1.41
N GLU A 3 12.41 0.43 2.47
CA GLU A 3 12.02 0.62 3.89
C GLU A 3 12.13 2.06 4.39
N LYS A 4 12.85 2.93 3.67
CA LYS A 4 13.08 4.34 4.05
C LYS A 4 12.35 5.34 3.17
N ILE A 5 11.34 4.89 2.42
CA ILE A 5 10.53 5.80 1.61
C ILE A 5 9.51 6.45 2.54
N GLU A 6 9.95 7.49 3.24
CA GLU A 6 9.05 8.51 3.77
C GLU A 6 8.56 9.32 2.57
N ILE A 7 7.30 9.09 2.18
CA ILE A 7 6.68 9.88 1.12
C ILE A 7 6.36 11.24 1.71
N GLU A 8 7.25 12.20 1.46
CA GLU A 8 6.99 13.62 1.70
C GLU A 8 5.95 14.11 0.69
N GLY A 9 4.67 13.89 0.98
CA GLY A 9 3.56 14.35 0.16
C GLY A 9 2.24 13.64 0.43
N GLU A 10 1.16 14.18 -0.13
CA GLU A 10 -0.18 13.56 -0.14
C GLU A 10 -0.56 13.04 -1.53
N ASP A 11 0.45 12.83 -2.37
CA ASP A 11 0.27 12.54 -3.80
C ASP A 11 0.15 11.04 -4.07
N LEU A 12 0.67 10.18 -3.18
CA LEU A 12 0.55 8.74 -3.34
C LEU A 12 -0.74 8.23 -2.71
N TYR A 13 -1.69 7.84 -3.56
CA TYR A 13 -2.95 7.22 -3.17
C TYR A 13 -3.10 5.86 -3.83
N LEU A 14 -3.99 5.03 -3.30
CA LEU A 14 -4.38 3.78 -3.97
C LEU A 14 -5.43 4.08 -5.05
N PRO A 15 -5.23 3.70 -6.32
CA PRO A 15 -6.24 3.95 -7.37
C PRO A 15 -7.62 3.36 -7.07
N THR A 16 -7.66 2.28 -6.28
CA THR A 16 -8.89 1.64 -5.80
C THR A 16 -9.56 2.40 -4.64
N ALA A 17 -8.82 3.27 -3.95
CA ALA A 17 -9.30 4.08 -2.83
C ALA A 17 -8.60 5.47 -2.83
N PRO A 18 -9.05 6.42 -3.66
CA PRO A 18 -8.42 7.74 -3.81
C PRO A 18 -8.43 8.61 -2.54
N ASN A 19 -9.27 8.24 -1.57
CA ASN A 19 -9.36 8.87 -0.26
C ASN A 19 -8.29 8.35 0.73
N LYS A 20 -7.55 7.30 0.37
CA LYS A 20 -6.51 6.72 1.21
C LYS A 20 -5.12 7.11 0.68
N LEU A 21 -4.32 7.71 1.54
CA LEU A 21 -2.94 8.08 1.27
C LEU A 21 -1.99 6.99 1.73
N VAL A 22 -1.05 6.63 0.89
CA VAL A 22 -0.03 5.62 1.20
C VAL A 22 1.10 6.29 1.98
N ARG A 23 1.36 5.79 3.18
CA ARG A 23 2.47 6.22 4.06
C ARG A 23 3.65 5.26 4.05
N GLY A 24 3.45 4.02 3.60
CA GLY A 24 4.53 3.05 3.46
C GLY A 24 4.08 1.72 2.89
N ILE A 25 5.03 0.81 2.73
CA ILE A 25 4.82 -0.54 2.18
C ILE A 25 5.42 -1.56 3.16
N GLN A 26 4.70 -2.63 3.44
CA GLN A 26 5.24 -3.78 4.17
C GLN A 26 5.87 -4.75 3.17
N LEU A 27 7.18 -4.62 2.94
CA LEU A 27 7.91 -5.40 1.92
C LEU A 27 7.84 -6.90 2.18
N ASP A 28 7.89 -7.30 3.44
CA ASP A 28 7.82 -8.71 3.87
C ASP A 28 6.45 -9.36 3.65
N SER A 29 5.41 -8.56 3.37
CA SER A 29 4.06 -9.05 3.14
C SER A 29 3.82 -9.55 1.71
N GLY A 30 4.82 -9.42 0.83
CA GLY A 30 4.77 -9.81 -0.58
C GLY A 30 4.56 -11.31 -0.78
N ILE A 31 3.32 -11.76 -1.00
CA ILE A 31 3.02 -13.17 -1.29
C ILE A 31 2.64 -13.34 -2.77
N PRO A 32 3.40 -14.12 -3.56
CA PRO A 32 3.00 -14.45 -4.93
C PRO A 32 1.78 -15.37 -4.88
N LEU A 33 0.69 -14.94 -5.52
CA LEU A 33 -0.51 -15.75 -5.68
C LEU A 33 -0.29 -16.70 -6.87
N GLN A 34 -0.09 -17.98 -6.59
CA GLN A 34 0.22 -19.02 -7.58
C GLN A 34 -0.94 -19.38 -8.55
N SER A 35 -2.00 -18.57 -8.60
CA SER A 35 -3.26 -18.91 -9.26
C SER A 35 -3.42 -18.43 -10.71
N ALA A 36 -2.44 -17.71 -11.30
CA ALA A 36 -2.58 -17.18 -12.66
C ALA A 36 -1.25 -17.04 -13.43
N ALA A 37 -1.34 -17.06 -14.77
CA ALA A 37 -0.21 -17.06 -15.72
C ALA A 37 0.79 -15.89 -15.63
N LYS A 38 0.49 -14.86 -14.83
CA LYS A 38 1.35 -13.68 -14.59
C LYS A 38 1.77 -13.48 -13.12
N VAL A 39 1.43 -14.42 -12.24
CA VAL A 39 1.71 -14.43 -10.79
C VAL A 39 1.42 -13.08 -10.10
N PRO A 40 0.14 -12.78 -9.79
CA PRO A 40 -0.18 -11.60 -9.03
C PRO A 40 0.55 -11.56 -7.69
N ILE A 41 0.98 -10.39 -7.26
CA ILE A 41 1.66 -10.21 -5.97
C ILE A 41 0.68 -9.51 -5.03
N MET A 42 0.42 -10.14 -3.88
CA MET A 42 -0.26 -9.49 -2.77
C MET A 42 0.77 -8.67 -1.99
N ILE A 43 0.55 -7.36 -1.84
CA ILE A 43 1.40 -6.45 -1.05
C ILE A 43 0.51 -5.65 -0.11
N THR A 44 0.94 -5.47 1.13
CA THR A 44 0.25 -4.63 2.12
C THR A 44 0.88 -3.25 2.18
N PHE A 45 0.03 -2.22 2.06
CA PHE A 45 0.40 -0.83 2.24
C PHE A 45 -0.07 -0.32 3.59
N ASN A 46 0.72 0.52 4.21
CA ASN A 46 0.27 1.34 5.33
C ASN A 46 -0.38 2.59 4.76
N VAL A 47 -1.65 2.78 5.06
CA VAL A 47 -2.45 3.90 4.55
C VAL A 47 -3.08 4.70 5.67
N ILE A 48 -3.33 5.97 5.40
CA ILE A 48 -4.12 6.86 6.25
C ILE A 48 -5.28 7.41 5.43
N ASP A 49 -6.34 7.87 6.08
CA ASP A 49 -7.40 8.61 5.41
C ASP A 49 -6.93 10.06 5.14
N ARG A 50 -7.14 10.56 3.92
CA ARG A 50 -6.71 11.91 3.49
C ARG A 50 -7.25 13.01 4.40
N ASP A 51 -8.52 12.90 4.80
CA ASP A 51 -9.19 13.86 5.69
C ASP A 51 -9.25 13.37 7.14
N GLY A 52 -8.53 12.29 7.47
CA GLY A 52 -8.58 11.62 8.77
C GLY A 52 -7.42 11.98 9.71
N ASN A 53 -7.26 11.19 10.77
CA ASN A 53 -6.12 11.34 11.67
C ASN A 53 -4.83 10.82 10.97
N PRO A 54 -3.77 11.64 10.81
CA PRO A 54 -2.50 11.20 10.23
C PRO A 54 -1.82 10.07 11.00
N ASP A 55 -2.12 9.91 12.29
CA ASP A 55 -1.57 8.85 13.14
C ASP A 55 -2.37 7.54 13.05
N ASP A 56 -3.54 7.54 12.39
CA ASP A 56 -4.40 6.35 12.22
C ASP A 56 -3.95 5.52 11.01
N ILE A 57 -2.77 4.90 11.14
CA ILE A 57 -2.18 4.06 10.10
C ILE A 57 -2.88 2.70 10.06
N LYS A 58 -3.48 2.38 8.91
CA LYS A 58 -4.17 1.11 8.67
C LYS A 58 -3.44 0.29 7.61
N PRO A 59 -3.27 -1.04 7.81
CA PRO A 59 -2.78 -1.92 6.76
C PRO A 59 -3.87 -2.16 5.71
N GLN A 60 -3.53 -2.04 4.43
CA GLN A 60 -4.40 -2.30 3.28
C GLN A 60 -3.69 -3.23 2.31
N ALA A 61 -4.19 -4.46 2.20
CA ALA A 61 -3.71 -5.42 1.21
C ALA A 61 -4.21 -5.05 -0.18
N CYS A 62 -3.31 -5.11 -1.16
CA CYS A 62 -3.58 -4.86 -2.58
C CYS A 62 -2.98 -5.99 -3.42
N ILE A 63 -3.72 -6.43 -4.43
CA ILE A 63 -3.24 -7.39 -5.41
C ILE A 63 -2.80 -6.62 -6.66
N PHE A 64 -1.52 -6.73 -7.00
CA PHE A 64 -1.00 -6.28 -8.29
C PHE A 64 -1.04 -7.44 -9.28
N LYS A 65 -1.60 -7.21 -10.47
CA LYS A 65 -1.74 -8.19 -11.57
C LYS A 65 -1.03 -7.69 -12.82
#